data_AF-X1I8L9-F1
#
_entry.id   AF-X1I8L9-F1
#
_cell.length_a   1.000
_cell.length_b   1.000
_cell.length_c   1.000
_cell.angle_alpha   90.00
_cell.angle_beta   90.00
_cell.angle_gamma   90.00
#
_symmetry.space_group_name_H-M   'P 1'
#
loop_
_entity.id
_entity.type
_entity.pdbx_description
1 polymer ?
#
loop_
_entity_poly.entity_id
_entity_poly.type
_entity_poly.pdbx_seq_one_letter_code
_entity_poly.pdbx_strand_id
1 'polypeptide(L)'
;MASRKEMLSSREKELLAKGYPAGIVTKSMDWAVGCAEGMAKYVSRISDNEDPGVSIDHLADRFLPQYLRDAETWIRSFGHEPKLS
;
A
#
# COMPACT_ATOMS: atom_id res chain seq x y z
N MET A 1 15.50 -3.32 -3.65
CA MET A 1 14.05 -3.06 -3.56
C MET A 1 13.82 -1.59 -3.86
N ALA A 2 12.72 -1.23 -4.53
CA ALA A 2 12.35 0.17 -4.69
C ALA A 2 12.07 0.78 -3.30
N SER A 3 12.37 2.06 -3.12
CA SER A 3 12.02 2.77 -1.88
C SER A 3 10.51 2.88 -1.71
N ARG A 4 10.04 3.03 -0.47
CA ARG A 4 8.63 3.29 -0.15
C ARG A 4 8.04 4.42 -1.01
N LYS A 5 8.78 5.52 -1.15
CA LYS A 5 8.37 6.69 -1.95
C LYS A 5 8.24 6.35 -3.44
N GLU A 6 9.17 5.57 -3.99
CA GLU A 6 9.09 5.14 -5.39
C GLU A 6 7.90 4.21 -5.63
N MET A 7 7.64 3.26 -4.72
CA MET A 7 6.49 2.36 -4.83
C MET A 7 5.15 3.13 -4.80
N LEU A 8 4.99 4.05 -3.86
CA LEU A 8 3.79 4.88 -3.73
C LEU A 8 3.59 5.76 -4.96
N SER A 9 4.60 6.53 -5.34
CA SER A 9 4.50 7.46 -6.47
C SER A 9 4.29 6.73 -7.81
N SER A 10 4.88 5.55 -7.99
CA SER A 10 4.64 4.74 -9.20
C SER A 10 3.20 4.24 -9.25
N ARG A 11 2.65 3.74 -8.14
CA ARG A 11 1.29 3.21 -8.09
C ARG A 11 0.24 4.32 -8.24
N GLU A 12 0.45 5.44 -7.57
CA GLU A 12 -0.42 6.62 -7.69
C GLU A 12 -0.51 7.08 -9.15
N LYS A 13 0.64 7.24 -9.83
CA LYS A 13 0.68 7.61 -11.25
C LYS A 13 -0.07 6.62 -12.13
N GLU A 14 0.10 5.31 -11.90
CA GLU A 14 -0.60 4.28 -12.67
C GLU A 14 -2.12 4.40 -12.50
N LEU A 15 -2.61 4.56 -11.27
CA LEU A 15 -4.04 4.66 -11.00
C LEU A 15 -4.65 5.95 -11.56
N LEU A 16 -3.93 7.07 -11.45
CA LEU A 16 -4.33 8.33 -12.09
C LEU A 16 -4.37 8.19 -13.62
N ALA A 17 -3.40 7.51 -14.22
CA ALA A 17 -3.35 7.27 -15.66
C ALA A 17 -4.51 6.40 -16.17
N LYS A 18 -5.02 5.46 -15.34
CA LYS A 18 -6.26 4.70 -15.62
C LYS A 18 -7.53 5.57 -15.51
N GLY A 19 -7.40 6.82 -15.07
CA GLY A 19 -8.52 7.76 -14.96
C GLY A 19 -9.32 7.66 -13.66
N TYR A 20 -8.77 7.02 -12.62
CA TYR A 20 -9.40 7.04 -11.29
C TYR A 20 -9.33 8.46 -10.68
N PRO A 21 -10.35 8.88 -9.90
CA PRO A 21 -10.34 10.21 -9.28
C PRO A 21 -9.17 10.39 -8.29
N ALA A 22 -8.45 11.51 -8.39
CA ALA A 22 -7.26 11.73 -7.56
C ALA A 22 -7.54 11.61 -6.05
N GLY A 23 -8.67 12.14 -5.58
CA GLY A 23 -9.03 12.07 -4.16
C GLY A 23 -9.16 10.64 -3.63
N ILE A 24 -9.72 9.70 -4.42
CA ILE A 24 -9.82 8.30 -3.97
C ILE A 24 -8.47 7.58 -4.13
N VAL A 25 -7.68 7.91 -5.16
CA VAL A 25 -6.34 7.34 -5.33
C VAL A 25 -5.45 7.68 -4.12
N THR A 26 -5.34 8.96 -3.74
CA THR A 26 -4.54 9.38 -2.59
C THR A 26 -5.00 8.68 -1.31
N LYS A 27 -6.31 8.65 -1.05
CA LYS A 27 -6.88 7.97 0.13
C LYS A 27 -6.57 6.47 0.15
N SER A 28 -6.61 5.80 -1.00
CA SER A 28 -6.26 4.38 -1.09
C SER A 28 -4.77 4.12 -0.92
N MET A 29 -3.89 5.05 -1.31
CA MET A 29 -2.45 4.96 -1.01
C MET A 29 -2.19 5.08 0.50
N ASP A 30 -2.84 6.03 1.17
CA ASP A 30 -2.73 6.20 2.63
C ASP A 30 -3.20 4.94 3.38
N TRP A 31 -4.28 4.32 2.91
CA TRP A 31 -4.76 3.05 3.45
C TRP A 31 -3.77 1.92 3.23
N ALA A 32 -3.14 1.85 2.04
CA ALA A 32 -2.16 0.82 1.77
C ALA A 32 -0.95 0.91 2.73
N VAL A 33 -0.49 2.13 3.03
CA VAL A 33 0.55 2.39 4.03
C VAL A 33 0.09 1.97 5.43
N GLY A 34 -1.10 2.42 5.86
CA GLY A 34 -1.64 2.08 7.18
C GLY A 34 -1.84 0.56 7.38
N CYS A 35 -2.31 -0.15 6.36
CA CYS A 35 -2.44 -1.61 6.39
C CYS A 35 -1.07 -2.30 6.49
N ALA A 36 -0.07 -1.84 5.74
CA ALA A 36 1.29 -2.38 5.80
C ALA A 36 1.93 -2.17 7.18
N GLU A 37 1.79 -0.98 7.75
CA GLU A 37 2.27 -0.67 9.10
C GLU A 37 1.53 -1.47 10.18
N GLY A 38 0.21 -1.63 10.04
CA GLY A 38 -0.60 -2.46 10.92
C GLY A 38 -0.15 -3.92 10.92
N MET A 39 0.11 -4.46 9.73
CA MET A 39 0.63 -5.82 9.57
C MET A 39 2.05 -5.97 10.14
N ALA A 40 2.93 -4.98 9.90
CA ALA A 40 4.26 -4.97 10.48
C ALA A 40 4.23 -4.97 12.02
N LYS A 41 3.36 -4.16 12.63
CA LYS A 41 3.15 -4.14 14.09
C LYS A 41 2.56 -5.46 14.59
N TYR A 42 1.61 -6.06 13.87
CA TYR A 42 1.01 -7.33 14.23
C TYR A 42 2.04 -8.47 14.22
N VAL A 43 2.77 -8.61 13.13
CA VAL A 43 3.82 -9.62 12.98
C VAL A 43 4.93 -9.39 14.00
N SER A 44 5.41 -8.15 14.18
CA SER A 44 6.44 -7.85 15.18
C SER A 44 6.05 -8.27 16.60
N ARG A 45 4.77 -8.19 16.99
CA ARG A 45 4.30 -8.62 18.31
C ARG A 45 4.18 -10.14 18.46
N ILE A 46 3.99 -10.86 17.36
CA ILE A 46 3.88 -12.33 17.34
C ILE A 46 5.28 -12.96 17.23
N SER A 47 6.16 -12.27 16.50
CA SER A 47 7.51 -12.70 16.16
C SER A 47 8.57 -12.27 17.18
N ASP A 48 8.20 -11.97 18.43
CA ASP A 48 9.13 -11.68 19.54
C ASP A 48 10.22 -12.77 19.74
N ASN A 49 10.19 -13.87 18.97
CA ASN A 49 11.15 -14.97 18.97
C ASN A 49 11.94 -15.22 17.66
N GLU A 50 11.70 -14.56 16.52
CA GLU A 50 12.26 -15.05 15.24
C GLU A 50 13.28 -14.15 14.51
N ASP A 51 13.42 -12.85 14.79
CA ASP A 51 14.53 -12.07 14.21
C ASP A 51 14.82 -10.76 14.98
N PRO A 52 15.65 -10.79 16.04
CA PRO A 52 16.01 -9.61 16.80
C PRO A 52 16.88 -8.67 15.95
N GLY A 53 16.25 -7.76 15.22
CA GLY A 53 16.95 -6.75 14.42
C GLY A 53 16.16 -6.18 13.24
N VAL A 54 15.02 -6.77 12.86
CA VAL A 54 14.22 -6.25 11.75
C VAL A 54 13.35 -5.09 12.24
N SER A 55 13.58 -3.90 11.67
CA SER A 55 12.76 -2.73 12.00
C SER A 55 11.33 -2.89 11.50
N ILE A 56 10.36 -2.32 12.24
CA ILE A 56 8.95 -2.26 11.83
C ILE A 56 8.81 -1.62 10.44
N ASP A 57 9.62 -0.61 10.14
CA ASP A 57 9.63 0.03 8.83
C ASP A 57 10.05 -0.92 7.70
N HIS A 58 11.06 -1.75 7.94
CA HIS A 58 11.50 -2.74 6.94
C HIS A 58 10.43 -3.83 6.73
N LEU A 59 9.75 -4.24 7.79
CA LEU A 59 8.60 -5.16 7.69
C LEU A 59 7.45 -4.53 6.91
N ALA A 60 7.11 -3.26 7.19
CA ALA A 60 6.06 -2.55 6.47
C ALA A 60 6.38 -2.46 4.96
N ASP A 61 7.64 -2.19 4.60
CA ASP A 61 8.08 -2.16 3.20
C ASP A 61 7.94 -3.52 2.50
N ARG A 62 8.05 -4.63 3.23
CA ARG A 62 7.80 -5.98 2.69
C ARG A 62 6.31 -6.23 2.41
N PHE A 63 5.41 -5.68 3.23
CA PHE A 63 3.96 -5.88 3.06
C PHE A 63 3.32 -4.90 2.07
N LEU A 64 3.87 -3.69 1.96
CA LEU A 64 3.31 -2.60 1.17
C LEU A 64 2.97 -2.97 -0.30
N PRO A 65 3.80 -3.74 -1.05
CA PRO A 65 3.47 -4.09 -2.44
C PRO A 65 2.13 -4.80 -2.61
N GLN A 66 1.70 -5.64 -1.65
CA GLN A 66 0.40 -6.29 -1.72
C GLN A 66 -0.73 -5.27 -1.56
N TYR A 67 -0.65 -4.41 -0.54
CA TYR A 67 -1.70 -3.43 -0.28
C TYR A 67 -1.79 -2.35 -1.36
N LEU A 68 -0.69 -2.04 -2.05
CA LEU A 68 -0.72 -1.17 -3.24
C LEU A 68 -1.50 -1.80 -4.41
N ARG A 69 -1.50 -3.13 -4.54
CA ARG A 69 -2.38 -3.82 -5.50
C ARG A 69 -3.83 -3.72 -5.05
N ASP A 70 -4.09 -3.98 -3.78
CA ASP A 70 -5.44 -3.95 -3.18
C ASP A 70 -6.09 -2.56 -3.27
N ALA A 71 -5.29 -1.50 -3.33
CA ALA A 71 -5.78 -0.13 -3.54
C ALA A 71 -6.72 0.02 -4.74
N GLU A 72 -6.46 -0.68 -5.86
CA GLU A 72 -7.35 -0.63 -7.02
C GLU A 72 -8.68 -1.34 -6.74
N THR A 73 -8.64 -2.47 -6.04
CA THR A 73 -9.85 -3.19 -5.62
C THR A 73 -10.70 -2.33 -4.69
N TRP A 74 -10.08 -1.57 -3.77
CA TRP A 74 -10.80 -0.65 -2.89
C TRP A 74 -11.43 0.49 -3.67
N ILE A 75 -10.70 1.13 -4.57
CA ILE A 75 -11.23 2.20 -5.43
C ILE A 75 -12.48 1.73 -6.18
N ARG A 76 -12.42 0.54 -6.80
CA ARG A 76 -13.55 -0.07 -7.50
C ARG A 76 -14.73 -0.39 -6.57
N SER A 77 -14.45 -0.87 -5.37
CA SER A 77 -15.48 -1.18 -4.36
C SER A 77 -16.26 0.05 -3.90
N PHE A 78 -15.71 1.26 -4.06
CA PHE A 78 -16.42 2.52 -3.82
C PHE A 78 -17.23 3.02 -5.02
N GLY A 79 -17.36 2.21 -6.08
CA GLY A 79 -18.09 2.58 -7.29
C GLY A 79 -17.32 3.47 -8.25
N HIS A 80 -15.98 3.53 -8.13
CA HIS A 80 -15.14 4.23 -9.08
C HIS A 80 -14.55 3.25 -10.11
N GLU A 81 -14.94 3.41 -11.38
CA GLU A 81 -14.37 2.66 -12.50
C GLU A 81 -13.26 3.45 -13.20
N PRO A 82 -12.27 2.77 -13.84
CA PRO A 82 -11.27 3.43 -14.65
C PRO A 82 -11.94 4.10 -15.86
N LYS A 83 -11.55 5.33 -16.14
CA LYS A 83 -12.11 6.13 -17.25
C LYS A 83 -11.27 6.05 -18.53
N LEU A 84 -10.07 5.50 -18.43
CA LEU A 84 -9.11 5.34 -19.51
C LEU A 84 -8.64 3.88 -19.48
N SER A 85 -9.28 3.04 -20.31
CA SER A 85 -8.88 1.64 -20.55
C SER A 85 -8.23 1.50 -21.91
#